data_AF-A0A9P6LBL1-F1
#
_entry.id   AF-A0A9P6LBL1-F1
#
_cell.length_a   1.000
_cell.length_b   1.000
_cell.length_c   1.000
_cell.angle_alpha   90.00
_cell.angle_beta   90.00
_cell.angle_gamma   90.00
#
_symmetry.space_group_name_H-M   'P 1'
#
loop_
_entity.id
_entity.type
_entity.pdbx_description
1 polymer ?
#
loop_
_entity_poly.entity_id
_entity_poly.type
_entity_poly.pdbx_seq_one_letter_code
_entity_poly.pdbx_strand_id
1 'polypeptide(L)'
;FTFGQAKMFMDKFNNNQYSEFHTSNIHYPFSGKAEWELTSFLLSSGLSMKKINDFLKLEMVSLILFSTTKALRGRIELLPEVPDWKVKDISIPSHPTHELMFLSYRDSLDCVEYLLGNPLFADTMDFCPIKFYQDSEKTIRVYTEWLTRNVAWETQSILPDGATLLGVILSSDKTNIHWGQGVKYPVGPC
;
A
#
# COMPACT_ATOMS: atom_id res chain seq x y z
N PHE A 1 18.13 9.83 -18.08
CA PHE A 1 17.63 10.72 -17.01
C PHE A 1 18.58 10.59 -15.83
N THR A 2 19.12 11.71 -15.35
CA THR A 2 19.91 11.77 -14.12
C THR A 2 18.95 12.04 -12.98
N PHE A 3 18.68 11.02 -12.16
CA PHE A 3 17.96 11.19 -10.91
C PHE A 3 18.84 11.99 -9.94
N GLY A 4 18.24 12.86 -9.13
CA GLY A 4 18.99 13.68 -8.16
C GLY A 4 19.71 12.82 -7.11
N GLN A 5 20.79 13.32 -6.53
CA GLN A 5 21.55 12.64 -5.46
C GLN A 5 20.88 12.71 -4.07
N ALA A 6 19.60 13.11 -3.99
CA ALA A 6 18.87 13.18 -2.74
C ALA A 6 18.54 11.77 -2.23
N LYS A 7 18.53 11.58 -0.91
CA LYS A 7 18.06 10.31 -0.30
C LYS A 7 16.64 10.03 -0.78
N MET A 8 16.46 8.91 -1.47
CA MET A 8 15.17 8.45 -1.97
C MET A 8 14.39 7.74 -0.88
N PHE A 9 13.07 7.58 -1.07
CA PHE A 9 12.24 6.82 -0.14
C PHE A 9 12.74 5.38 0.03
N MET A 10 13.25 4.80 -1.05
CA MET A 10 13.86 3.47 -1.03
C MET A 10 15.12 3.40 -0.17
N ASP A 11 15.86 4.50 -0.01
CA ASP A 11 17.00 4.54 0.91
C ASP A 11 16.55 4.44 2.37
N LYS A 12 15.36 4.93 2.73
CA LYS A 12 14.81 4.70 4.08
C LYS A 12 14.56 3.22 4.34
N PHE A 13 14.05 2.50 3.33
CA PHE A 13 13.86 1.05 3.41
C PHE A 13 15.20 0.30 3.53
N ASN A 14 16.16 0.62 2.66
CA ASN A 14 17.48 -0.02 2.63
C ASN A 14 18.34 0.26 3.88
N ASN A 15 18.08 1.38 4.57
CA ASN A 15 18.77 1.74 5.81
C ASN A 15 18.00 1.34 7.08
N ASN A 16 16.88 0.60 6.96
CA ASN A 16 16.16 0.09 8.12
C ASN A 16 17.01 -0.97 8.86
N GLN A 17 16.85 -1.09 10.18
CA GLN A 17 17.56 -2.07 11.02
C GLN A 17 17.36 -3.53 10.59
N TYR A 18 16.38 -3.80 9.71
CA TYR A 18 16.06 -5.12 9.19
C TYR A 18 16.45 -5.33 7.71
N SER A 19 17.11 -4.37 7.07
CA SER A 19 17.38 -4.39 5.62
C SER A 19 18.23 -5.59 5.16
N GLU A 20 19.19 -6.03 5.98
CA GLU A 20 19.99 -7.24 5.70
C GLU A 20 19.11 -8.50 5.64
N PHE A 21 18.09 -8.61 6.50
CA PHE A 21 17.18 -9.76 6.49
C PHE A 21 16.29 -9.78 5.25
N HIS A 22 15.83 -8.61 4.80
CA HIS A 22 15.00 -8.49 3.59
C HIS A 22 15.72 -8.93 2.31
N THR A 23 17.05 -8.83 2.27
CA THR A 23 17.86 -9.31 1.12
C THR A 23 17.78 -10.82 0.95
N SER A 24 17.73 -11.55 2.07
CA SER A 24 17.61 -13.02 2.08
C SER A 24 16.16 -13.51 2.09
N ASN A 25 15.24 -12.69 2.59
CA ASN A 25 13.84 -13.04 2.76
C ASN A 25 12.94 -11.79 2.72
N ILE A 26 12.30 -11.57 1.58
CA ILE A 26 11.38 -10.45 1.37
C ILE A 26 10.18 -10.45 2.33
N HIS A 27 9.85 -11.60 2.93
CA HIS A 27 8.74 -11.76 3.88
C HIS A 27 9.15 -11.57 5.34
N TYR A 28 10.39 -11.15 5.64
CA TYR A 28 10.76 -10.77 7.01
C TYR A 28 9.77 -9.72 7.56
N PRO A 29 9.30 -9.82 8.81
CA PRO A 29 9.81 -10.61 9.95
C PRO A 29 9.33 -12.07 10.01
N PHE A 30 8.57 -12.54 9.02
CA PHE A 30 8.20 -13.94 8.90
C PHE A 30 9.38 -14.75 8.36
N SER A 31 9.45 -16.04 8.70
CA SER A 31 10.49 -16.98 8.23
C SER A 31 10.46 -17.19 6.71
N GLY A 32 9.32 -16.91 6.07
CA GLY A 32 9.17 -16.95 4.62
C GLY A 32 7.72 -16.77 4.17
N LYS A 33 7.49 -16.97 2.86
CA LYS A 33 6.21 -16.74 2.20
C LYS A 33 5.06 -17.55 2.81
N ALA A 34 5.26 -18.83 3.09
CA ALA A 34 4.21 -19.71 3.60
C ALA A 34 3.71 -19.27 4.99
N GLU A 35 4.62 -18.86 5.89
CA GLU A 35 4.23 -18.34 7.20
C GLU A 35 3.48 -17.02 7.08
N TRP A 36 3.92 -16.14 6.17
CA TRP A 36 3.24 -14.88 5.87
C TRP A 36 1.82 -15.10 5.34
N GLU A 37 1.63 -15.96 4.34
CA GLU A 37 0.32 -16.21 3.72
C GLU A 37 -0.69 -16.75 4.73
N LEU A 38 -0.30 -17.73 5.54
CA LEU A 38 -1.17 -18.28 6.57
C LEU A 38 -1.48 -17.26 7.67
N THR A 39 -0.47 -16.49 8.08
CA THR A 39 -0.66 -15.41 9.06
C THR A 39 -1.64 -14.36 8.53
N SER A 40 -1.43 -13.89 7.30
CA SER A 40 -2.28 -12.90 6.65
C SER A 40 -3.72 -13.40 6.56
N PHE A 41 -3.92 -14.66 6.16
CA PHE A 41 -5.22 -15.29 6.12
C PHE A 41 -5.89 -15.33 7.49
N LEU A 42 -5.17 -15.74 8.54
CA LEU A 42 -5.73 -15.79 9.90
C LEU A 42 -6.16 -14.40 10.39
N LEU A 43 -5.39 -13.36 10.10
CA LEU A 43 -5.71 -11.99 10.49
C LEU A 43 -6.90 -11.41 9.73
N SER A 44 -7.06 -11.74 8.44
CA SER A 44 -8.18 -11.27 7.62
C SER A 44 -9.43 -12.15 7.73
N SER A 45 -9.34 -13.36 8.29
CA SER A 45 -10.45 -14.32 8.37
C SER A 45 -11.64 -13.90 9.26
N GLY A 46 -11.51 -12.84 10.06
CA GLY A 46 -12.52 -12.43 11.04
C GLY A 46 -12.66 -13.38 12.24
N LEU A 47 -11.75 -14.35 12.38
CA LEU A 47 -11.70 -15.23 13.56
C LEU A 47 -11.39 -14.42 14.83
N SER A 48 -12.01 -14.81 15.94
CA SER A 48 -11.67 -14.22 17.23
C SER A 48 -10.23 -14.58 17.63
N MET A 49 -9.56 -13.70 18.36
CA MET A 49 -8.22 -13.94 18.88
C MET A 49 -8.12 -15.26 19.66
N LYS A 50 -9.18 -15.65 20.36
CA LYS A 50 -9.25 -16.94 21.06
C LYS A 50 -9.13 -18.12 20.07
N LYS A 51 -9.93 -18.11 19.00
CA LYS A 51 -9.90 -19.16 17.98
C LYS A 51 -8.57 -19.21 17.23
N ILE A 52 -7.98 -18.06 16.93
CA ILE A 52 -6.63 -18.00 16.33
C ILE A 52 -5.61 -18.63 17.29
N ASN A 53 -5.68 -18.33 18.59
CA ASN A 53 -4.78 -18.91 19.57
C ASN A 53 -4.96 -20.42 19.74
N ASP A 54 -6.20 -20.91 19.68
CA ASP A 54 -6.49 -22.35 19.73
C ASP A 54 -5.97 -23.06 18.46
N PHE A 55 -6.08 -22.42 17.29
CA PHE A 55 -5.50 -22.92 16.03
C PHE A 55 -3.97 -23.00 16.08
N LEU A 56 -3.30 -21.96 16.58
CA LEU A 56 -1.83 -21.93 16.69
C LEU A 56 -1.27 -22.98 17.66
N LYS A 57 -2.10 -23.51 18.57
CA LYS A 57 -1.73 -24.59 19.50
C LYS A 57 -1.88 -26.00 18.90
N LEU A 58 -2.48 -26.13 17.73
CA LEU A 58 -2.56 -27.43 17.06
C LEU A 58 -1.14 -27.92 16.76
N GLU A 59 -0.87 -29.19 17.06
CA GLU A 59 0.49 -29.77 17.02
C GLU A 59 1.18 -29.52 15.68
N MET A 60 0.50 -29.82 14.57
CA MET A 60 1.00 -29.58 13.21
C MET A 60 1.32 -28.11 12.91
N VAL A 61 0.53 -27.18 13.47
CA VAL A 61 0.66 -25.74 13.23
C VAL A 61 1.79 -25.16 14.08
N SER A 62 1.90 -25.60 15.33
CA SER A 62 2.93 -25.15 16.28
C SER A 62 4.37 -25.52 15.88
N LEU A 63 4.52 -26.53 15.00
CA LEU A 63 5.80 -26.93 14.42
C LEU A 63 6.27 -25.98 13.30
N ILE A 64 5.36 -25.21 12.70
CA ILE A 64 5.60 -24.40 11.50
C ILE A 64 5.42 -22.90 11.80
N LEU A 65 4.56 -22.54 12.76
CA LEU A 65 4.27 -21.16 13.16
C LEU A 65 4.49 -20.94 14.65
N PHE A 66 4.38 -19.67 15.04
CA PHE A 66 4.31 -19.23 16.43
C PHE A 66 3.39 -20.10 17.28
N SER A 67 3.89 -20.49 18.46
CA SER A 67 3.09 -21.21 19.45
C SER A 67 2.00 -20.34 20.12
N THR A 68 2.04 -19.00 19.94
CA THR A 68 1.08 -18.09 20.59
C THR A 68 0.70 -16.88 19.73
N THR A 69 -0.52 -16.40 19.92
CA THR A 69 -1.00 -15.11 19.35
C THR A 69 -0.19 -13.90 19.80
N LYS A 70 0.43 -13.95 20.98
CA LYS A 70 1.30 -12.87 21.48
C LYS A 70 2.56 -12.76 20.63
N ALA A 71 3.20 -13.88 20.31
CA ALA A 71 4.37 -13.89 19.43
C ALA A 71 4.01 -13.43 18.01
N LEU A 72 2.83 -13.82 17.51
CA LEU A 72 2.31 -13.34 16.24
C LEU A 72 2.14 -11.81 16.23
N ARG A 73 1.49 -11.23 17.25
CA ARG A 73 1.34 -9.77 17.39
C ARG A 73 2.68 -9.05 17.46
N GLY A 74 3.62 -9.59 18.24
CA GLY A 74 4.97 -9.02 18.32
C GLY A 74 5.65 -8.95 16.95
N ARG A 75 5.44 -9.93 16.05
CA ARG A 75 5.97 -9.84 14.68
C ARG A 75 5.21 -8.85 13.80
N ILE A 76 3.90 -8.70 13.99
CA ILE A 76 3.12 -7.68 13.28
C ILE A 76 3.59 -6.27 13.67
N GLU A 77 3.93 -6.05 14.94
CA GLU A 77 4.48 -4.78 15.44
C GLU A 77 5.87 -4.46 14.87
N LEU A 78 6.58 -5.45 14.30
CA LEU A 78 7.85 -5.24 13.59
C LEU A 78 7.66 -4.86 12.12
N LEU A 79 6.44 -4.94 11.59
CA LEU A 79 6.17 -4.50 10.22
C LEU A 79 6.39 -2.99 10.10
N PRO A 80 6.82 -2.52 8.92
CA PRO A 80 6.97 -1.09 8.68
C PRO A 80 5.64 -0.38 8.94
N GLU A 81 5.74 0.81 9.53
CA GLU A 81 4.58 1.67 9.75
C GLU A 81 3.90 1.97 8.41
N VAL A 82 2.57 1.90 8.41
CA VAL A 82 1.73 2.25 7.27
C VAL A 82 1.06 3.60 7.51
N PRO A 83 0.71 4.37 6.47
CA PRO A 83 0.02 5.64 6.65
C PRO A 83 -1.29 5.49 7.42
N ASP A 84 -1.50 6.34 8.42
CA ASP A 84 -2.64 6.28 9.31
C ASP A 84 -3.96 6.63 8.62
N TRP A 85 -5.03 5.97 9.07
CA TRP A 85 -6.39 6.38 8.74
C TRP A 85 -6.78 7.64 9.51
N LYS A 86 -7.29 8.62 8.78
CA LYS A 86 -7.85 9.88 9.28
C LYS A 86 -9.36 9.86 9.02
N VAL A 87 -10.14 10.41 9.95
CA VAL A 87 -11.60 10.58 9.80
C VAL A 87 -11.91 12.06 9.88
N LYS A 88 -12.73 12.55 8.95
CA LYS A 88 -13.15 13.95 8.91
C LYS A 88 -14.65 14.07 8.72
N ASP A 89 -15.26 14.91 9.53
CA ASP A 89 -16.67 15.24 9.43
C ASP A 89 -16.89 16.12 8.19
N ILE A 90 -17.81 15.71 7.32
CA ILE A 90 -18.23 16.49 6.16
C ILE A 90 -19.54 17.18 6.50
N SER A 91 -19.51 18.50 6.51
CA SER A 91 -20.70 19.35 6.52
C SER A 91 -20.70 20.22 5.27
N ILE A 92 -21.81 20.18 4.51
CA ILE A 92 -22.00 21.03 3.33
C ILE A 92 -23.03 22.10 3.73
N PRO A 93 -22.62 23.36 3.94
CA PRO A 93 -23.52 24.40 4.47
C PRO A 93 -24.76 24.64 3.61
N SER A 94 -24.63 24.49 2.29
CA SER A 94 -25.73 24.64 1.33
C SER A 94 -26.67 23.44 1.26
N HIS A 95 -26.28 22.30 1.83
CA HIS A 95 -27.03 21.04 1.79
C HIS A 95 -26.98 20.36 3.17
N PRO A 96 -27.72 20.89 4.16
CA PRO A 96 -27.77 20.32 5.49
C PRO A 96 -28.26 18.87 5.40
N THR A 97 -27.39 17.95 5.80
CA THR A 97 -27.65 16.51 5.74
C THR A 97 -28.25 16.08 7.08
N HIS A 98 -29.27 15.20 7.04
CA HIS A 98 -29.98 14.77 8.25
C HIS A 98 -29.12 13.81 9.11
N GLU A 99 -28.11 13.18 8.51
CA GLU A 99 -27.16 12.28 9.14
C GLU A 99 -25.73 12.82 8.99
N LEU A 100 -24.90 12.60 10.01
CA LEU A 100 -23.48 12.97 9.97
C LEU A 100 -22.75 12.13 8.91
N MET A 101 -22.08 12.81 7.98
CA MET A 101 -21.22 12.17 6.99
C MET A 101 -19.78 12.20 7.46
N PHE A 102 -19.11 11.05 7.43
CA PHE A 102 -17.70 10.92 7.76
C PHE A 102 -16.91 10.50 6.51
N LEU A 103 -15.80 11.18 6.28
CA LEU A 103 -14.79 10.78 5.30
C LEU A 103 -13.65 10.09 6.01
N SER A 104 -13.47 8.81 5.74
CA SER A 104 -12.25 8.09 6.13
C SER A 104 -11.26 8.18 4.98
N TYR A 105 -10.06 8.66 5.23
CA TYR A 105 -9.02 8.83 4.21
C TYR A 105 -7.63 8.63 4.82
N ARG A 106 -6.63 8.41 3.97
CA ARG A 106 -5.22 8.48 4.36
C ARG A 106 -4.59 9.71 3.74
N ASP A 107 -3.53 10.23 4.35
CA ASP A 107 -2.77 11.31 3.73
C ASP A 107 -2.19 10.85 2.39
N SER A 108 -2.47 11.58 1.32
CA SER A 108 -2.05 11.16 -0.02
C SER A 108 -0.54 11.20 -0.18
N LEU A 109 0.14 12.15 0.48
CA LEU A 109 1.59 12.24 0.40
C LEU A 109 2.22 11.08 1.16
N ASP A 110 1.78 10.80 2.40
CA ASP A 110 2.28 9.66 3.16
C ASP A 110 2.04 8.33 2.42
N CYS A 111 0.90 8.19 1.74
CA CYS A 111 0.63 7.02 0.87
C CYS A 111 1.62 6.92 -0.28
N VAL A 112 1.90 8.02 -0.97
CA VAL A 112 2.86 8.05 -2.08
C VAL A 112 4.26 7.70 -1.56
N GLU A 113 4.72 8.32 -0.48
CA GLU A 113 6.03 8.02 0.11
C GLU A 113 6.15 6.55 0.52
N TYR A 114 5.10 6.00 1.14
CA TYR A 114 5.05 4.60 1.54
C TYR A 114 5.12 3.64 0.33
N LEU A 115 4.36 3.92 -0.74
CA LEU A 115 4.36 3.11 -1.95
C LEU A 115 5.72 3.18 -2.67
N LEU A 116 6.30 4.38 -2.80
CA LEU A 116 7.61 4.58 -3.42
C LEU A 116 8.76 3.95 -2.62
N GLY A 117 8.61 3.82 -1.30
CA GLY A 117 9.58 3.17 -0.43
C GLY A 117 9.40 1.65 -0.31
N ASN A 118 8.39 1.07 -0.97
CA ASN A 118 8.12 -0.37 -0.86
C ASN A 118 8.90 -1.16 -1.93
N PRO A 119 9.76 -2.12 -1.54
CA PRO A 119 10.59 -2.89 -2.47
C PRO A 119 9.78 -3.69 -3.48
N LEU A 120 8.54 -4.07 -3.16
CA LEU A 120 7.70 -4.85 -4.07
C LEU A 120 7.39 -4.11 -5.37
N PHE A 121 7.46 -2.78 -5.36
CA PHE A 121 7.16 -1.96 -6.52
C PHE A 121 8.42 -1.41 -7.21
N ALA A 122 9.61 -1.63 -6.65
CA ALA A 122 10.84 -1.00 -7.11
C ALA A 122 11.13 -1.27 -8.60
N ASP A 123 10.86 -2.49 -9.07
CA ASP A 123 11.10 -2.90 -10.45
C ASP A 123 9.89 -2.69 -11.39
N THR A 124 8.76 -2.23 -10.85
CA THR A 124 7.50 -2.08 -11.62
C THR A 124 7.09 -0.62 -11.83
N MET A 125 7.81 0.33 -11.24
CA MET A 125 7.47 1.75 -11.32
C MET A 125 8.19 2.46 -12.46
N ASP A 126 7.41 2.99 -13.41
CA ASP A 126 7.90 3.89 -14.45
C ASP A 126 7.85 5.34 -13.95
N PHE A 127 9.02 6.00 -13.91
CA PHE A 127 9.13 7.39 -13.44
C PHE A 127 9.26 8.40 -14.58
N CYS A 128 9.50 7.93 -15.80
CA CYS A 128 9.78 8.78 -16.95
C CYS A 128 8.65 8.67 -17.97
N PRO A 129 8.23 9.79 -18.60
CA PRO A 129 7.32 9.73 -19.74
C PRO A 129 7.89 8.90 -20.89
N ILE A 130 7.11 7.96 -21.43
CA ILE A 130 7.55 7.05 -22.49
C ILE A 130 6.83 7.36 -23.80
N LYS A 131 7.54 7.16 -24.90
CA LYS A 131 6.99 7.37 -26.24
C LYS A 131 6.82 6.04 -27.00
N PHE A 132 5.63 5.47 -26.95
CA PHE A 132 5.28 4.30 -27.76
C PHE A 132 4.78 4.64 -29.16
N TYR A 133 5.16 3.79 -30.11
CA TYR A 133 4.78 3.86 -31.51
C TYR A 133 4.50 2.45 -32.01
N GLN A 134 3.56 2.31 -32.94
CA GLN A 134 3.16 1.01 -33.49
C GLN A 134 4.14 0.50 -34.56
N ASP A 135 4.84 1.41 -35.23
CA ASP A 135 5.77 1.14 -36.32
C ASP A 135 7.19 1.60 -35.97
N SER A 136 8.17 1.05 -36.70
CA SER A 136 9.57 1.50 -36.60
C SER A 136 9.77 2.92 -37.13
N GLU A 137 8.88 3.39 -38.02
CA GLU A 137 8.89 4.74 -38.59
C GLU A 137 8.35 5.82 -37.64
N LYS A 138 7.79 5.43 -36.49
CA LYS A 138 7.21 6.30 -35.47
C LYS A 138 6.08 7.21 -35.98
N THR A 139 5.32 6.76 -36.97
CA THR A 139 4.25 7.56 -37.58
C THR A 139 2.94 7.46 -36.78
N ILE A 140 2.67 6.29 -36.20
CA ILE A 140 1.45 6.05 -35.43
C ILE A 140 1.77 6.00 -33.95
N ARG A 141 1.18 6.96 -33.23
CA ARG A 141 1.38 7.16 -31.80
C ARG A 141 0.42 6.31 -30.97
N VAL A 142 0.94 5.63 -29.95
CA VAL A 142 0.13 4.80 -29.04
C VAL A 142 0.07 5.44 -27.66
N TYR A 143 -1.15 5.59 -27.12
CA TYR A 143 -1.41 6.12 -25.78
C TYR A 143 -2.14 5.07 -24.95
N THR A 144 -1.44 4.44 -24.00
CA THR A 144 -2.01 3.43 -23.10
C THR A 144 -2.21 3.97 -21.69
N GLU A 145 -1.24 4.72 -21.19
CA GLU A 145 -1.22 5.26 -19.83
C GLU A 145 -0.93 6.76 -19.79
N TRP A 146 -1.09 7.38 -18.62
CA TRP A 146 -0.82 8.81 -18.44
C TRP A 146 0.59 9.21 -18.90
N LEU A 147 1.61 8.43 -18.53
CA LEU A 147 3.02 8.70 -18.89
C LEU A 147 3.32 8.62 -20.39
N THR A 148 2.42 8.03 -21.19
CA THR A 148 2.60 7.94 -22.65
C THR A 148 2.13 9.19 -23.40
N ARG A 149 1.41 10.09 -22.71
CA ARG A 149 0.79 11.28 -23.28
C ARG A 149 1.80 12.41 -23.46
N ASN A 150 1.55 13.28 -24.44
CA ASN A 150 2.39 14.46 -24.71
C ASN A 150 2.48 15.39 -23.49
N VAL A 151 1.36 15.56 -22.77
CA VAL A 151 1.31 16.40 -21.56
C VAL A 151 2.31 15.93 -20.50
N ALA A 152 2.49 14.62 -20.31
CA ALA A 152 3.47 14.09 -19.37
C ALA A 152 4.91 14.44 -19.80
N TRP A 153 5.19 14.34 -21.11
CA TRP A 153 6.47 14.74 -21.71
C TRP A 153 6.75 16.23 -21.57
N GLU A 154 5.79 17.07 -21.92
CA GLU A 154 5.89 18.52 -21.83
C GLU A 154 6.08 18.96 -20.38
N THR A 155 5.32 18.37 -19.45
CA THR A 155 5.45 18.66 -18.01
C THR A 155 6.81 18.25 -17.49
N GLN A 156 7.31 17.05 -17.81
CA GLN A 156 8.63 16.61 -17.37
C GLN A 156 9.75 17.49 -17.94
N SER A 157 9.59 18.05 -19.14
CA SER A 157 10.62 18.86 -19.78
C SER A 157 10.88 20.22 -19.12
N ILE A 158 9.93 20.72 -18.33
CA ILE A 158 10.05 21.98 -17.58
C ILE A 158 10.44 21.78 -16.12
N LEU A 159 10.54 20.53 -15.65
CA LEU A 159 10.98 20.22 -14.30
C LEU A 159 12.50 20.39 -14.18
N PRO A 160 13.01 20.81 -13.00
CA PRO A 160 14.44 20.95 -12.77
C PRO A 160 15.14 19.58 -12.84
N ASP A 161 16.44 19.60 -13.12
CA ASP A 161 17.25 18.39 -13.12
C ASP A 161 17.15 17.65 -11.78
N GLY A 162 16.94 16.34 -11.86
CA GLY A 162 16.74 15.46 -10.71
C GLY A 162 15.29 15.38 -10.20
N ALA A 163 14.35 16.17 -10.74
CA ALA A 163 12.92 16.02 -10.46
C ALA A 163 12.23 15.10 -11.48
N THR A 164 11.22 14.36 -11.01
CA THR A 164 10.45 13.43 -11.85
C THR A 164 8.95 13.66 -11.65
N LEU A 165 8.18 13.53 -12.73
CA LEU A 165 6.74 13.59 -12.72
C LEU A 165 6.17 12.27 -12.19
N LEU A 166 5.28 12.34 -11.19
CA LEU A 166 4.55 11.19 -10.69
C LEU A 166 3.05 11.37 -10.93
N GLY A 167 2.45 10.44 -11.68
CA GLY A 167 1.01 10.40 -11.87
C GLY A 167 0.32 9.70 -10.70
N VAL A 168 -0.63 10.38 -10.04
CA VAL A 168 -1.42 9.80 -8.94
C VAL A 168 -2.89 9.80 -9.35
N ILE A 169 -3.52 8.62 -9.31
CA ILE A 169 -4.96 8.47 -9.54
C ILE A 169 -5.62 8.26 -8.18
N LEU A 170 -6.55 9.14 -7.84
CA LEU A 170 -7.35 9.04 -6.63
C LEU A 170 -8.71 8.44 -6.98
N SER A 171 -9.07 7.36 -6.31
CA SER A 171 -10.41 6.77 -6.37
C SER A 171 -11.09 6.90 -5.01
N SER A 172 -12.36 7.29 -5.01
CA SER A 172 -13.21 7.23 -3.83
C SER A 172 -14.23 6.11 -4.04
N ASP A 173 -14.34 5.21 -3.08
CA ASP A 173 -15.46 4.30 -2.99
C ASP A 173 -16.61 4.96 -2.22
N LYS A 174 -17.84 4.57 -2.56
CA LYS A 174 -19.01 4.89 -1.76
C LYS A 174 -19.33 3.65 -0.94
N THR A 175 -19.09 3.71 0.36
CA THR A 175 -19.54 2.66 1.27
C THR A 175 -21.08 2.62 1.23
N ASN A 176 -21.64 1.53 0.70
CA ASN A 176 -23.07 1.30 0.74
C ASN A 176 -23.50 1.14 2.20
N ILE A 177 -24.39 2.02 2.65
CA ILE A 177 -25.10 1.89 3.92
C ILE A 177 -25.95 0.61 3.88
N HIS A 178 -25.61 -0.36 4.74
CA HIS A 178 -26.49 -1.50 4.99
C HIS A 178 -27.68 -1.04 5.84
N TRP A 179 -28.87 -1.02 5.24
CA TRP A 179 -30.12 -0.78 5.97
C TRP A 179 -30.52 -2.06 6.72
N GLY A 180 -30.13 -2.18 7.99
CA GLY A 180 -30.47 -3.36 8.79
C GLY A 180 -29.82 -3.39 10.17
N GLN A 181 -30.48 -2.74 11.13
CA GLN A 181 -30.48 -2.97 12.58
C GLN A 181 -29.21 -3.55 13.25
N GLY A 182 -28.58 -2.71 14.08
CA GLY A 182 -27.83 -3.16 15.25
C GLY A 182 -26.32 -3.23 15.06
N VAL A 183 -25.65 -2.14 15.46
CA VAL A 183 -24.23 -2.01 15.79
C VAL A 183 -23.48 -3.34 15.92
N LYS A 184 -22.65 -3.67 14.91
CA LYS A 184 -21.35 -4.36 15.04
C LYS A 184 -20.50 -4.06 13.78
N TYR A 185 -19.33 -3.47 13.95
CA TYR A 185 -18.28 -3.54 12.93
C TYR A 185 -16.97 -4.00 13.56
N PRO A 186 -16.51 -5.23 13.31
CA PRO A 186 -15.12 -5.46 12.98
C PRO A 186 -14.95 -5.23 11.47
N VAL A 187 -14.20 -4.21 11.09
CA VAL A 187 -13.65 -4.06 9.74
C VAL A 187 -12.56 -5.13 9.57
N GLY A 188 -12.81 -6.12 8.72
CA GLY A 188 -11.77 -7.04 8.21
C GLY A 188 -11.14 -6.44 6.95
N PRO A 189 -9.81 -6.56 6.74
CA PRO A 189 -9.15 -5.96 5.60
C PRO A 189 -9.27 -6.81 4.34
N CYS A 190 -9.44 -6.13 3.20
CA CYS A 190 -9.04 -6.62 1.89
C CYS A 190 -7.53 -6.94 1.86
#